data_AF-A0AAJ7RYH4-F1
#
_entry.id   AF-A0AAJ7RYH4-F1
#
_cell.length_a   1.000
_cell.length_b   1.000
_cell.length_c   1.000
_cell.angle_alpha   90.00
_cell.angle_beta   90.00
_cell.angle_gamma   90.00
#
_symmetry.space_group_name_H-M   'P 1'
#
loop_
_entity.id
_entity.type
_entity.pdbx_description
1 polymer ?
#
loop_
_entity_poly.entity_id
_entity_poly.type
_entity_poly.pdbx_seq_one_letter_code
_entity_poly.pdbx_strand_id
1 'polypeptide(L)'
;MPRGSRIVKQRDERARARNRGWEVVATVASRRRAHIASRRYPVAWLLCAGRAGTDYPVLGKVPYTNFYCDDQPYPGFFADVETRCQAWHYCDIDGRQATFLCPNGTQFSQAVFVCDWWFNVRCELSPKLYAINSRLYGRPTESPTRPHRLITKELLENIFVRRK
;
A
#
# COMPACT_ATOMS: atom_id res chain seq x y z
N MET A 1 -19.27 -67.85 6.40
CA MET A 1 -17.86 -68.30 6.43
C MET A 1 -17.48 -68.84 5.05
N PRO A 2 -16.18 -68.91 4.67
CA PRO A 2 -15.08 -67.98 4.98
C PRO A 2 -14.10 -67.76 3.77
N ARG A 3 -12.99 -67.01 3.97
CA ARG A 3 -11.75 -66.98 3.14
C ARG A 3 -11.87 -66.34 1.72
N GLY A 4 -10.90 -65.61 1.15
CA GLY A 4 -9.58 -65.10 1.60
C GLY A 4 -8.40 -66.08 1.41
N SER A 5 -7.25 -65.75 0.80
CA SER A 5 -6.73 -64.53 0.16
C SER A 5 -5.45 -64.87 -0.64
N ARG A 6 -4.81 -63.87 -1.29
CA ARG A 6 -3.55 -63.95 -2.09
C ARG A 6 -3.66 -64.61 -3.47
N ILE A 7 -3.23 -63.88 -4.51
CA ILE A 7 -2.09 -64.22 -5.39
C ILE A 7 -1.60 -62.89 -6.00
N VAL A 8 -0.58 -62.28 -5.36
CA VAL A 8 0.14 -61.12 -5.91
C VAL A 8 1.34 -61.68 -6.67
N LYS A 9 1.17 -61.98 -7.97
CA LYS A 9 2.29 -62.51 -8.78
C LYS A 9 2.18 -62.41 -10.31
N GLN A 10 1.25 -61.63 -10.87
CA GLN A 10 0.99 -61.67 -12.32
C GLN A 10 0.74 -60.28 -12.93
N ARG A 11 1.72 -59.38 -12.77
CA ARG A 11 1.69 -58.01 -13.32
C ARG A 11 3.05 -57.56 -13.90
N ASP A 12 3.89 -58.52 -14.28
CA ASP A 12 5.36 -58.38 -14.31
C ASP A 12 5.97 -58.18 -15.72
N GLU A 13 5.18 -58.29 -16.80
CA GLU A 13 5.75 -58.38 -18.17
C GLU A 13 5.33 -57.28 -19.16
N ARG A 14 4.39 -56.38 -18.83
CA ARG A 14 3.82 -55.44 -19.82
C ARG A 14 3.68 -53.98 -19.39
N ALA A 15 4.78 -53.37 -18.91
CA ALA A 15 5.01 -51.93 -19.08
C ALA A 15 6.49 -51.53 -18.93
N ARG A 16 7.18 -51.34 -20.07
CA ARG A 16 8.27 -50.36 -20.26
C ARG A 16 9.33 -50.32 -19.14
N ALA A 17 10.37 -51.17 -19.17
CA ALA A 17 11.50 -51.00 -20.10
C ALA A 17 11.71 -49.50 -20.42
N ARG A 18 12.34 -48.69 -19.56
CA ARG A 18 13.72 -48.73 -19.05
C ARG A 18 14.78 -48.41 -20.13
N ASN A 19 15.16 -47.13 -20.15
CA ASN A 19 16.44 -46.56 -20.57
C ASN A 19 16.90 -46.73 -22.03
N ARG A 20 16.87 -45.61 -22.78
CA ARG A 20 17.99 -45.01 -23.54
C ARG A 20 17.49 -43.73 -24.23
N GLY A 21 18.24 -42.62 -24.16
CA GLY A 21 17.83 -41.37 -24.81
C GLY A 21 18.24 -40.04 -24.15
N TRP A 22 18.95 -40.05 -23.02
CA TRP A 22 19.73 -38.89 -22.57
C TRP A 22 21.20 -39.07 -22.98
N GLU A 23 21.94 -37.96 -23.12
CA GLU A 23 23.36 -37.89 -23.51
C GLU A 23 23.75 -38.43 -24.91
N VAL A 24 23.52 -37.63 -25.96
CA VAL A 24 24.52 -37.46 -27.05
C VAL A 24 24.63 -35.97 -27.40
N VAL A 25 25.86 -35.51 -27.65
CA VAL A 25 26.28 -34.09 -27.64
C VAL A 25 25.87 -33.31 -28.91
N ALA A 26 25.78 -31.99 -28.75
CA ALA A 26 25.34 -30.99 -29.73
C ALA A 26 26.24 -30.81 -30.98
N THR A 27 25.74 -30.00 -31.94
CA THR A 27 26.47 -28.95 -32.73
C THR A 27 26.28 -29.02 -34.27
N VAL A 28 25.39 -28.15 -34.80
CA VAL A 28 25.58 -27.37 -36.05
C VAL A 28 24.88 -26.01 -35.84
N ALA A 29 25.39 -24.90 -36.41
CA ALA A 29 25.03 -23.53 -35.95
C ALA A 29 24.71 -22.50 -37.05
N SER A 30 23.94 -21.46 -36.68
CA SER A 30 23.66 -20.18 -37.39
C SER A 30 22.83 -20.29 -38.69
N ARG A 31 22.01 -19.31 -39.14
CA ARG A 31 21.74 -17.89 -38.76
C ARG A 31 20.22 -17.76 -38.39
N ARG A 32 19.51 -16.63 -38.19
CA ARG A 32 19.72 -15.17 -38.40
C ARG A 32 19.66 -14.37 -37.09
N ARG A 33 18.64 -13.53 -36.85
CA ARG A 33 18.53 -12.54 -35.74
C ARG A 33 17.07 -12.19 -35.43
N ALA A 34 16.85 -11.74 -34.18
CA ALA A 34 15.87 -10.74 -33.72
C ALA A 34 14.39 -10.86 -34.15
N HIS A 35 13.56 -11.31 -33.21
CA HIS A 35 12.27 -10.64 -32.95
C HIS A 35 12.33 -9.94 -31.58
N ILE A 36 11.83 -8.71 -31.54
CA ILE A 36 11.88 -7.79 -30.40
C ILE A 36 10.95 -8.27 -29.28
N ALA A 37 11.32 -8.00 -28.02
CA ALA A 37 10.53 -8.34 -26.85
C ALA A 37 9.08 -7.81 -26.94
N SER A 38 8.11 -8.73 -26.92
CA SER A 38 6.69 -8.38 -26.91
C SER A 38 6.29 -7.81 -25.55
N ARG A 39 6.20 -6.47 -25.47
CA ARG A 39 5.60 -5.76 -24.33
C ARG A 39 4.21 -6.35 -24.02
N ARG A 40 4.07 -6.97 -22.85
CA ARG A 40 2.76 -7.30 -22.26
C ARG A 40 2.74 -7.15 -20.75
N TYR A 41 3.29 -6.03 -20.24
CA TYR A 41 2.76 -5.47 -19.00
C TYR A 41 1.26 -5.25 -19.23
N PRO A 42 0.35 -5.93 -18.49
CA PRO A 42 -1.07 -5.87 -18.79
C PRO A 42 -1.64 -4.50 -18.42
N VAL A 43 -2.76 -4.14 -19.06
CA VAL A 43 -3.44 -2.85 -18.90
C VAL A 43 -3.84 -2.50 -17.46
N ALA A 44 -3.83 -3.48 -16.54
CA ALA A 44 -3.99 -3.29 -15.10
C ALA A 44 -3.07 -2.19 -14.53
N TRP A 45 -1.79 -2.13 -14.95
CA TRP A 45 -0.87 -1.07 -14.46
C TRP A 45 -1.28 0.35 -14.87
N LEU A 46 -1.99 0.51 -15.99
CA LEU A 46 -2.56 1.79 -16.43
C LEU A 46 -3.87 2.14 -15.73
N LEU A 47 -4.55 1.16 -15.10
CA LEU A 47 -5.74 1.38 -14.28
C LEU A 47 -5.37 1.79 -12.85
N CYS A 48 -4.29 1.22 -12.29
CA CYS A 48 -3.82 1.55 -10.93
C CYS A 48 -3.39 3.02 -10.74
N ALA A 49 -3.05 3.74 -11.81
CA ALA A 49 -2.57 5.12 -11.73
C ALA A 49 -3.69 6.14 -11.45
N GLY A 50 -4.94 5.83 -11.81
CA GLY A 50 -6.05 6.79 -11.83
C GLY A 50 -5.90 7.89 -12.90
N ARG A 51 -7.01 8.51 -13.28
CA ARG A 51 -7.08 9.62 -14.23
C ARG A 51 -7.02 10.95 -13.50
N ALA A 52 -5.93 11.69 -13.71
CA ALA A 52 -5.80 13.08 -13.27
C ALA A 52 -7.02 13.93 -13.68
N GLY A 53 -7.50 14.78 -12.78
CA GLY A 53 -8.71 15.58 -12.96
C GLY A 53 -9.99 14.80 -12.60
N THR A 54 -10.16 13.57 -13.08
CA THR A 54 -11.34 12.73 -12.77
C THR A 54 -11.22 12.08 -11.40
N ASP A 55 -10.31 11.13 -11.24
CA ASP A 55 -10.21 10.26 -10.05
C ASP A 55 -9.50 10.97 -8.88
N TYR A 56 -8.66 11.97 -9.18
CA TYR A 56 -8.01 12.83 -8.22
C TYR A 56 -7.77 14.25 -8.76
N PRO A 57 -7.76 15.27 -7.90
CA PRO A 57 -7.39 16.64 -8.25
C PRO A 57 -5.90 16.79 -8.62
N VAL A 58 -5.58 17.79 -9.45
CA VAL A 58 -4.21 18.12 -9.89
C VAL A 58 -3.96 19.64 -9.87
N LEU A 59 -4.27 20.26 -8.74
CA LEU A 59 -4.11 21.68 -8.47
C LEU A 59 -2.62 22.03 -8.34
N GLY A 60 -2.12 22.88 -9.24
CA GLY A 60 -0.73 23.38 -9.20
C GLY A 60 -0.48 24.55 -8.22
N LYS A 61 -1.55 25.05 -7.57
CA LYS A 61 -1.51 26.09 -6.54
C LYS A 61 -2.73 25.94 -5.62
N VAL A 62 -2.63 26.45 -4.39
CA VAL A 62 -3.76 26.54 -3.47
C VAL A 62 -4.82 27.47 -4.08
N PRO A 63 -6.07 27.00 -4.32
CA PRO A 63 -7.18 27.88 -4.68
C PRO A 63 -7.72 28.59 -3.43
N TYR A 64 -8.55 29.61 -3.63
CA TYR A 64 -9.36 30.17 -2.54
C TYR A 64 -10.58 29.25 -2.31
N THR A 65 -10.86 28.96 -1.04
CA THR A 65 -11.95 28.10 -0.56
C THR A 65 -12.57 28.68 0.70
N ASN A 66 -13.81 28.29 1.03
CA ASN A 66 -14.56 28.87 2.16
C ASN A 66 -14.19 28.23 3.52
N PHE A 67 -12.92 27.87 3.71
CA PHE A 67 -12.43 27.29 4.97
C PHE A 67 -11.70 28.35 5.81
N TYR A 68 -12.17 28.54 7.04
CA TYR A 68 -11.53 29.38 8.05
C TYR A 68 -11.24 28.56 9.31
N CYS A 69 -10.07 28.82 9.92
CA CYS A 69 -9.69 28.23 11.21
C CYS A 69 -10.56 28.72 12.37
N ASP A 70 -11.07 29.96 12.30
CA ASP A 70 -11.93 30.54 13.34
C ASP A 70 -13.29 29.83 13.46
N ASP A 71 -13.76 29.20 12.38
CA ASP A 71 -14.98 28.38 12.38
C ASP A 71 -14.77 26.97 12.97
N GLN A 72 -13.52 26.58 13.30
CA GLN A 72 -13.21 25.22 13.74
C GLN A 72 -13.15 25.09 15.28
N PRO A 73 -13.73 24.03 15.86
CA PRO A 73 -13.76 23.85 17.31
C PRO A 73 -12.41 23.44 17.95
N TYR A 74 -11.37 23.17 17.15
CA TYR A 74 -10.06 22.72 17.61
C TYR A 74 -8.93 23.26 16.71
N PRO A 75 -7.76 23.65 17.26
CA PRO A 75 -6.54 23.79 16.45
C PRO A 75 -6.10 22.41 15.94
N GLY A 76 -5.38 22.35 14.82
CA GLY A 76 -4.91 21.11 14.21
C GLY A 76 -4.92 21.12 12.67
N PHE A 77 -5.16 19.95 12.09
CA PHE A 77 -5.08 19.74 10.63
C PHE A 77 -6.46 19.47 10.03
N PHE A 78 -6.76 20.08 8.88
CA PHE A 78 -8.09 20.04 8.27
C PHE A 78 -8.01 19.79 6.76
N ALA A 79 -8.60 18.70 6.28
CA ALA A 79 -8.74 18.41 4.86
C ALA A 79 -9.76 19.37 4.20
N ASP A 80 -9.36 20.04 3.12
CA ASP A 80 -10.23 20.95 2.36
C ASP A 80 -11.14 20.16 1.41
N VAL A 81 -12.44 20.04 1.73
CA VAL A 81 -13.38 19.28 0.90
C VAL A 81 -13.71 19.94 -0.44
N GLU A 82 -13.60 21.28 -0.57
CA GLU A 82 -13.85 21.99 -1.82
C GLU A 82 -12.77 21.66 -2.87
N THR A 83 -11.53 21.47 -2.45
CA THR A 83 -10.43 21.00 -3.33
C THR A 83 -10.40 19.49 -3.59
N ARG A 84 -11.39 18.73 -3.10
CA ARG A 84 -11.34 17.25 -2.97
C ARG A 84 -10.12 16.78 -2.16
N CYS A 85 -9.85 17.47 -1.05
CA CYS A 85 -8.79 17.18 -0.11
C CYS A 85 -7.37 17.18 -0.72
N GLN A 86 -7.13 17.87 -1.85
CA GLN A 86 -5.74 18.10 -2.27
C GLN A 86 -5.10 19.20 -1.43
N ALA A 87 -5.86 20.26 -1.14
CA ALA A 87 -5.45 21.23 -0.14
C ALA A 87 -5.80 20.72 1.27
N TRP A 88 -5.06 21.23 2.24
CA TRP A 88 -5.35 21.06 3.65
C TRP A 88 -4.80 22.25 4.44
N HIS A 89 -5.43 22.55 5.57
CA HIS A 89 -5.12 23.69 6.40
C HIS A 89 -4.50 23.22 7.72
N TYR A 90 -3.50 23.95 8.17
CA TYR A 90 -3.01 23.94 9.54
C TYR A 90 -3.62 25.15 10.26
N CYS A 91 -4.34 24.89 11.35
CA CYS A 91 -4.88 25.89 12.26
C CYS A 91 -4.06 25.86 13.54
N ASP A 92 -3.23 26.87 13.75
CA ASP A 92 -2.39 26.96 14.94
C ASP A 92 -3.21 27.32 16.19
N ILE A 93 -2.63 27.14 17.38
CA ILE A 93 -3.29 27.47 18.65
C ILE A 93 -3.64 28.97 18.81
N ASP A 94 -2.98 29.83 18.03
CA ASP A 94 -3.22 31.28 17.96
C ASP A 94 -4.28 31.67 16.90
N GLY A 95 -5.00 30.71 16.31
CA GLY A 95 -5.92 30.93 15.18
C GLY A 95 -5.23 31.12 13.81
N ARG A 96 -3.89 31.24 13.78
CA ARG A 96 -3.11 31.42 12.54
C ARG A 96 -3.32 30.26 11.56
N GLN A 97 -3.88 30.57 10.39
CA GLN A 97 -4.12 29.63 9.30
C GLN A 97 -2.95 29.57 8.31
N ALA A 98 -2.48 28.37 7.99
CA ALA A 98 -1.58 28.09 6.87
C ALA A 98 -2.17 27.01 5.98
N THR A 99 -2.11 27.16 4.66
CA THR A 99 -2.70 26.21 3.70
C THR A 99 -1.63 25.57 2.81
N PHE A 100 -1.70 24.26 2.69
CA PHE A 100 -0.74 23.42 1.97
C PHE A 100 -1.45 22.56 0.92
N LEU A 101 -0.67 21.86 0.09
CA LEU A 101 -1.18 21.12 -1.05
C LEU A 101 -0.44 19.79 -1.22
N CYS A 102 -1.18 18.68 -1.24
CA CYS A 102 -0.66 17.34 -1.45
C CYS A 102 -0.21 17.12 -2.91
N PRO A 103 0.89 16.37 -3.16
CA PRO A 103 1.34 16.05 -4.51
C PRO A 103 0.26 15.40 -5.39
N ASN A 104 0.29 15.66 -6.70
CA ASN A 104 -0.64 15.09 -7.67
C ASN A 104 -0.71 13.55 -7.55
N GLY A 105 -1.92 13.01 -7.41
CA GLY A 105 -2.17 11.58 -7.13
C GLY A 105 -2.36 11.25 -5.65
N THR A 106 -2.19 12.22 -4.75
CA THR A 106 -2.45 12.06 -3.31
C THR A 106 -3.49 13.07 -2.80
N GLN A 107 -4.17 12.74 -1.72
CA GLN A 107 -5.16 13.56 -1.02
C GLN A 107 -4.85 13.52 0.49
N PHE A 108 -5.20 14.55 1.24
CA PHE A 108 -4.97 14.61 2.68
C PHE A 108 -5.97 13.71 3.42
N SER A 109 -5.44 12.74 4.17
CA SER A 109 -6.22 11.77 4.94
C SER A 109 -6.43 12.27 6.37
N GLN A 110 -7.60 12.87 6.62
CA GLN A 110 -7.98 13.41 7.93
C GLN A 110 -7.90 12.38 9.08
N ALA A 111 -8.01 11.08 8.78
CA ALA A 111 -7.93 10.02 9.79
C ALA A 111 -6.53 9.80 10.37
N VAL A 112 -5.48 10.19 9.64
CA VAL A 112 -4.06 9.87 9.94
C VAL A 112 -3.10 11.05 9.69
N PHE A 113 -3.62 12.23 9.34
CA PHE A 113 -2.89 13.49 9.16
C PHE A 113 -1.73 13.45 8.15
N VAL A 114 -1.90 12.72 7.03
CA VAL A 114 -0.88 12.61 5.97
C VAL A 114 -1.53 12.65 4.58
N CYS A 115 -0.79 13.14 3.58
CA CYS A 115 -1.13 12.94 2.18
C CYS A 115 -0.94 11.45 1.82
N ASP A 116 -2.02 10.76 1.48
CA ASP A 116 -2.04 9.35 1.07
C ASP A 116 -2.62 9.24 -0.36
N TRP A 117 -2.43 8.10 -1.01
CA TRP A 117 -2.92 7.84 -2.36
C TRP A 117 -4.43 8.05 -2.46
N TRP A 118 -4.88 8.67 -3.56
CA TRP A 118 -6.27 9.11 -3.72
C TRP A 118 -7.32 8.02 -3.41
N PHE A 119 -7.05 6.76 -3.77
CA PHE A 119 -7.94 5.62 -3.55
C PHE A 119 -8.07 5.15 -2.09
N ASN A 120 -7.11 5.50 -1.22
CA ASN A 120 -7.19 5.24 0.22
C ASN A 120 -8.05 6.29 0.96
N VAL A 121 -8.18 7.49 0.39
CA VAL A 121 -8.72 8.67 1.10
C VAL A 121 -10.21 8.88 0.81
N ARG A 122 -11.02 8.90 1.88
CA ARG A 122 -12.47 9.18 1.82
C ARG A 122 -12.73 10.65 2.14
N CYS A 123 -12.42 11.54 1.19
CA CYS A 123 -12.47 12.99 1.41
C CYS A 123 -13.80 13.50 1.99
N GLU A 124 -14.94 13.00 1.49
CA GLU A 124 -16.31 13.31 1.98
C GLU A 124 -16.54 13.01 3.47
N LEU A 125 -15.74 12.13 4.08
CA LEU A 125 -15.82 11.79 5.50
C LEU A 125 -14.94 12.68 6.38
N SER A 126 -14.06 13.50 5.80
CA SER A 126 -13.12 14.34 6.55
C SER A 126 -13.79 15.28 7.56
N PRO A 127 -14.91 15.96 7.27
CA PRO A 127 -15.57 16.82 8.27
C PRO A 127 -16.04 16.06 9.51
N LYS A 128 -16.38 14.76 9.38
CA LYS A 128 -16.75 13.89 10.50
C LYS A 128 -15.54 13.45 11.34
N LEU A 129 -14.33 13.66 10.83
CA LEU A 129 -13.05 13.27 11.42
C LEU A 129 -12.25 14.48 11.95
N TYR A 130 -12.68 15.73 11.70
CA TYR A 130 -12.09 16.95 12.28
C TYR A 130 -12.01 16.89 13.82
N ALA A 131 -12.95 16.21 14.48
CA ALA A 131 -12.95 16.01 15.93
C ALA A 131 -11.71 15.26 16.48
N ILE A 132 -10.93 14.57 15.63
CA ILE A 132 -9.68 13.90 16.04
C ILE A 132 -8.60 14.95 16.42
N ASN A 133 -8.69 16.18 15.90
CA ASN A 133 -7.78 17.29 16.24
C ASN A 133 -7.73 17.61 17.74
N SER A 134 -8.83 17.35 18.47
CA SER A 134 -8.91 17.46 19.94
C SER A 134 -7.81 16.70 20.71
N ARG A 135 -7.13 15.74 20.06
CA ARG A 135 -6.06 14.92 20.65
C ARG A 135 -4.64 15.42 20.39
N LEU A 136 -4.45 16.37 19.46
CA LEU A 136 -3.12 16.79 19.00
C LEU A 136 -2.33 17.58 20.04
N TYR A 137 -2.99 18.48 20.76
CA TYR A 137 -2.38 19.38 21.76
C TYR A 137 -2.63 18.93 23.21
N GLY A 138 -3.11 17.69 23.40
CA GLY A 138 -3.25 17.09 24.73
C GLY A 138 -1.88 16.86 25.37
N ARG A 139 -1.75 17.13 26.68
CA ARG A 139 -0.54 16.77 27.42
C ARG A 139 -0.33 15.25 27.38
N PRO A 140 0.89 14.75 27.11
CA PRO A 140 1.17 13.33 27.20
C PRO A 140 0.81 12.78 28.59
N THR A 141 -0.03 11.74 28.63
CA THR A 141 -0.33 10.98 29.85
C THR A 141 0.79 10.00 30.22
N GLU A 142 1.76 9.82 29.33
CA GLU A 142 2.95 9.00 29.51
C GLU A 142 4.05 9.80 30.22
N SER A 143 4.61 9.23 31.29
CA SER A 143 5.68 9.90 32.04
C SER A 143 6.95 10.04 31.19
N PRO A 144 7.57 11.23 31.09
CA PRO A 144 8.78 11.45 30.30
C PRO A 144 10.01 10.69 30.83
N THR A 145 9.93 10.13 32.05
CA THR A 145 10.94 9.23 32.62
C THR A 145 10.79 7.76 32.18
N ARG A 146 9.76 7.38 31.42
CA ARG A 146 9.71 6.05 30.79
C ARG A 146 10.76 5.99 29.68
N PRO A 147 11.74 5.07 29.73
CA PRO A 147 12.74 4.96 28.67
C PRO A 147 12.06 4.61 27.35
N HIS A 148 12.47 5.27 26.27
CA HIS A 148 12.03 4.91 24.92
C HIS A 148 12.27 3.41 24.68
N ARG A 149 11.35 2.72 23.99
CA ARG A 149 11.51 1.31 23.66
C ARG A 149 12.70 1.14 22.72
N LEU A 150 13.85 0.79 23.29
CA LEU A 150 15.04 0.40 22.55
C LEU A 150 14.73 -0.85 21.71
N ILE A 151 15.22 -0.86 20.47
CA ILE A 151 15.15 -2.03 19.60
C ILE A 151 16.28 -2.97 20.04
N THR A 152 16.01 -3.82 21.03
CA THR A 152 16.99 -4.78 21.55
C THR A 152 17.18 -5.96 20.58
N LYS A 153 18.26 -6.72 20.75
CA LYS A 153 18.53 -7.90 19.90
C LYS A 153 17.45 -8.96 20.08
N GLU A 154 17.02 -9.19 21.33
CA GLU A 154 15.95 -10.13 21.65
C GLU A 154 14.63 -9.68 21.00
N LEU A 155 14.34 -8.37 20.93
CA LEU A 155 13.15 -7.87 20.25
C LEU A 155 13.21 -8.13 18.73
N LEU A 156 14.37 -7.92 18.09
CA LEU A 156 14.58 -8.25 16.68
C LEU A 156 14.44 -9.76 16.43
N GLU A 157 15.03 -10.61 17.27
CA GLU A 157 14.96 -12.06 17.14
C GLU A 157 13.52 -12.59 17.34
N ASN A 158 12.78 -12.04 18.32
CA ASN A 158 11.37 -12.40 18.53
C ASN A 158 10.45 -11.93 17.38
N ILE A 159 10.75 -10.81 16.70
CA ILE A 159 9.95 -10.30 15.57
C ILE A 159 10.30 -11.03 14.27
N PHE A 160 11.59 -11.20 13.96
CA PHE A 160 12.07 -11.62 12.64
C PHE A 160 12.55 -13.08 12.55
N VAL A 161 12.95 -13.71 13.67
CA VAL A 161 13.49 -15.08 13.68
C VAL A 161 12.46 -16.10 14.20
N ARG A 162 11.65 -15.73 15.20
CA ARG A 162 10.59 -16.61 15.75
C ARG A 162 9.26 -16.64 14.97
N ARG A 163 9.19 -16.01 13.78
CA ARG A 163 8.06 -16.15 12.85
C ARG A 163 8.34 -17.22 11.79
N LYS A 164 8.46 -18.48 12.22
CA LYS A 164 8.49 -19.69 11.39
C LYS A 164 7.79 -20.83 12.13
#